data_AF-A0A0U1RQ61-F1
#
_entry.id   AF-A0A0U1RQ61-F1
#
_cell.length_a   1.000
_cell.length_b   1.000
_cell.length_c   1.000
_cell.angle_alpha   90.00
_cell.angle_beta   90.00
_cell.angle_gamma   90.00
#
_symmetry.space_group_name_H-M   'P 1'
#
loop_
_entity.id
_entity.type
_entity.pdbx_description
1 polymer ?
#
loop_
_entity_poly.entity_id
_entity_poly.type
_entity_poly.pdbx_seq_one_letter_code
_entity_poly.pdbx_strand_id
1 'polypeptide(L)'
;MAAAAVAARRLSFRSGLVLLQTTRGTGVCEPKVCCRFYAGTESLPKVEGSDITGIEEIVIPKKKTWDKVAVLQALASTVNRDPTAAPYVFHDDPYLIPTSALESRSFLLAKKSGETAAKFIINSYPKYFQKDIAEPHIPCLMPEYFEPQIEDVSEAALEERIRLRKVRASVDMFDQLLQAGTTVSLETTNSLLDLLCYYGDQEPPADYPFQQTEHLENLEEAAEENNQTSKMESGPWKAQNNAERIFALMPEKNARSYCTMIRGMVKGLCVTLTGWMSIQGLNS
;
A
#
# COMPACT_ATOMS: atom_id res chain seq x y z
N MET A 1 45.04 11.41 -53.78
CA MET A 1 44.21 11.20 -54.99
C MET A 1 43.05 10.30 -54.58
N ALA A 2 41.79 10.67 -54.41
CA ALA A 2 41.07 11.94 -54.53
C ALA A 2 39.84 11.81 -53.60
N ALA A 3 39.45 12.93 -52.98
CA ALA A 3 38.19 13.05 -52.24
C ALA A 3 37.01 13.14 -53.21
N ALA A 4 35.88 12.48 -52.91
CA ALA A 4 34.65 12.63 -53.67
C ALA A 4 33.43 12.80 -52.74
N ALA A 5 33.09 14.08 -52.60
CA ALA A 5 31.88 14.77 -52.18
C ALA A 5 30.57 13.98 -51.89
N VAL A 6 29.99 14.41 -50.77
CA VAL A 6 28.60 14.28 -50.31
C VAL A 6 27.60 14.91 -51.27
N ALA A 7 26.43 14.27 -51.46
CA ALA A 7 25.22 14.92 -51.99
C ALA A 7 23.97 14.43 -51.25
N ALA A 8 23.72 14.98 -50.05
CA ALA A 8 22.42 14.86 -49.38
C ALA A 8 21.46 15.93 -49.95
N ARG A 9 20.36 15.49 -50.55
CA ARG A 9 19.28 16.37 -51.02
C ARG A 9 18.65 17.09 -49.82
N ARG A 10 18.81 18.42 -49.79
CA ARG A 10 18.07 19.31 -48.88
C ARG A 10 16.63 19.42 -49.35
N LEU A 11 15.69 18.82 -48.61
CA LEU A 11 14.28 19.20 -48.67
C LEU A 11 14.03 20.22 -47.55
N SER A 12 13.80 21.45 -47.97
CA SER A 12 13.45 22.59 -47.15
C SER A 12 12.02 22.46 -46.63
N PHE A 13 11.86 22.07 -45.36
CA PHE A 13 10.61 22.25 -44.64
C PHE A 13 10.59 23.67 -44.07
N ARG A 14 9.72 24.53 -44.60
CA ARG A 14 9.49 25.87 -44.03
C ARG A 14 8.75 25.71 -42.71
N SER A 15 9.45 25.98 -41.62
CA SER A 15 8.89 26.19 -40.29
C SER A 15 8.26 27.59 -40.21
N GLY A 16 6.94 27.66 -40.05
CA GLY A 16 6.24 28.87 -39.62
C GLY A 16 6.26 28.93 -38.10
N LEU A 17 7.24 29.63 -37.53
CA LEU A 17 7.32 29.96 -36.11
C LEU A 17 6.39 31.17 -35.87
N VAL A 18 5.23 30.95 -35.25
CA VAL A 18 4.46 32.05 -34.63
C VAL A 18 4.78 32.03 -33.14
N LEU A 19 5.63 32.99 -32.75
CA LEU A 19 6.01 33.26 -31.38
C LEU A 19 4.86 34.03 -30.70
N LEU A 20 4.03 33.37 -29.90
CA LEU A 20 3.11 34.04 -28.98
C LEU A 20 3.80 34.13 -27.62
N GLN A 21 4.33 35.32 -27.34
CA GLN A 21 4.78 35.71 -26.00
C GLN A 21 3.55 35.80 -25.08
N THR A 22 3.40 34.87 -24.15
CA THR A 22 2.50 35.05 -23.00
C THR A 22 3.29 35.64 -21.85
N THR A 23 2.98 36.91 -21.57
CA THR A 23 3.42 37.66 -20.40
C THR A 23 2.87 37.01 -19.12
N ARG A 24 3.71 37.03 -18.08
CA ARG A 24 3.35 36.70 -16.70
C ARG A 24 2.22 37.62 -16.23
N GLY A 25 1.12 37.03 -15.79
CA GLY A 25 0.09 37.68 -14.99
C GLY A 25 -0.25 36.78 -13.81
N THR A 26 0.22 37.15 -12.63
CA THR A 26 -0.24 36.64 -11.34
C THR A 26 -1.72 37.00 -11.18
N GLY A 27 -2.60 36.03 -11.36
CA GLY A 27 -4.04 36.15 -11.12
C GLY A 27 -4.48 35.10 -10.11
N VAL A 28 -4.86 35.55 -8.93
CA VAL A 28 -5.53 34.74 -7.90
C VAL A 28 -6.84 34.20 -8.51
N CYS A 29 -6.97 32.88 -8.61
CA CYS A 29 -8.21 32.25 -9.05
C CYS A 29 -9.21 32.22 -7.88
N GLU A 30 -10.07 33.23 -7.81
CA GLU A 30 -11.26 33.15 -6.95
C GLU A 30 -12.25 32.10 -7.50
N PRO A 31 -13.04 31.43 -6.62
CA PRO A 31 -14.05 30.48 -7.05
C PRO A 31 -15.16 31.22 -7.79
N LYS A 32 -15.23 31.07 -9.12
CA LYS A 32 -16.40 31.51 -9.90
C LYS A 32 -17.62 30.71 -9.47
N VAL A 33 -18.49 31.34 -8.70
CA VAL A 33 -19.85 30.87 -8.46
C VAL A 33 -20.55 30.78 -9.82
N CYS A 34 -20.77 29.57 -10.30
CA CYS A 34 -21.55 29.32 -11.51
C CYS A 34 -23.04 29.52 -11.18
N CYS A 35 -23.47 30.78 -11.09
CA CYS A 35 -24.88 31.11 -11.15
C CYS A 35 -25.33 30.90 -12.59
N ARG A 36 -26.04 29.79 -12.86
CA ARG A 36 -26.87 29.70 -14.06
C ARG A 36 -27.91 30.82 -13.96
N PHE A 37 -27.77 31.84 -14.80
CA PHE A 37 -28.82 32.80 -15.05
C PHE A 37 -29.98 32.06 -15.72
N TYR A 38 -31.10 31.91 -15.02
CA TYR A 38 -32.36 31.61 -15.67
C TYR A 38 -32.74 32.82 -16.51
N ALA A 39 -32.94 32.64 -17.82
CA ALA A 39 -33.54 33.63 -18.69
C ALA A 39 -35.03 33.75 -18.32
N GLY A 40 -35.34 34.62 -17.35
CA GLY A 40 -36.71 34.99 -17.03
C GLY A 40 -37.17 36.12 -17.94
N THR A 41 -38.15 35.83 -18.81
CA THR A 41 -39.31 36.69 -19.13
C THR A 41 -40.15 36.00 -20.22
N GLU A 42 -40.86 34.94 -19.88
CA GLU A 42 -42.13 34.67 -20.55
C GLU A 42 -43.20 35.49 -19.83
N SER A 43 -43.77 36.46 -20.55
CA SER A 43 -44.81 37.36 -20.07
C SER A 43 -46.09 36.57 -19.72
N LEU A 44 -46.52 36.66 -18.46
CA LEU A 44 -47.84 36.20 -18.01
C LEU A 44 -48.96 37.04 -18.68
N PRO A 45 -50.07 36.42 -19.12
CA PRO A 45 -51.22 37.16 -19.58
C PRO A 45 -51.92 37.83 -18.38
N LYS A 46 -52.25 39.11 -18.56
CA LYS A 46 -52.93 39.95 -17.57
C LYS A 46 -54.38 39.48 -17.42
N VAL A 47 -54.70 38.80 -16.32
CA VAL A 47 -56.09 38.58 -15.88
C VAL A 47 -56.42 39.63 -14.84
N GLU A 48 -57.42 40.45 -15.13
CA GLU A 48 -57.95 41.46 -14.21
C GLU A 48 -58.83 40.81 -13.14
N GLY A 49 -58.62 41.25 -11.89
CA GLY A 49 -59.65 41.30 -10.87
C GLY A 49 -59.93 40.03 -10.07
N SER A 50 -59.20 39.85 -8.96
CA SER A 50 -59.82 39.63 -7.65
C SER A 50 -58.74 39.74 -6.59
N ASP A 51 -59.00 40.49 -5.52
CA ASP A 51 -58.20 40.51 -4.29
C ASP A 51 -58.09 39.08 -3.75
N ILE A 52 -56.96 38.42 -4.03
CA ILE A 52 -56.53 37.22 -3.32
C ILE A 52 -55.25 37.59 -2.61
N THR A 53 -55.38 38.05 -1.37
CA THR A 53 -54.33 37.92 -0.36
C THR A 53 -54.09 36.43 -0.12
N GLY A 54 -53.44 35.77 -1.09
CA GLY A 54 -53.07 34.37 -1.04
C GLY A 54 -51.58 34.30 -1.35
N ILE A 55 -50.77 34.29 -0.31
CA ILE A 55 -49.35 33.97 -0.45
C ILE A 55 -49.33 32.50 -0.90
N GLU A 56 -49.11 32.23 -2.18
CA GLU A 56 -48.90 30.86 -2.65
C GLU A 56 -47.68 30.29 -1.91
N GLU A 57 -47.89 29.20 -1.18
CA GLU A 57 -46.86 28.58 -0.35
C GLU A 57 -45.80 27.93 -1.24
N ILE A 58 -44.61 28.53 -1.30
CA ILE A 58 -43.48 27.99 -2.07
C ILE A 58 -42.90 26.78 -1.33
N VAL A 59 -43.20 25.57 -1.80
CA VAL A 59 -42.66 24.34 -1.22
C VAL A 59 -41.25 24.08 -1.75
N ILE A 60 -40.24 24.34 -0.90
CA ILE A 60 -38.83 24.11 -1.23
C ILE A 60 -38.50 22.61 -1.05
N PRO A 61 -37.93 21.94 -2.07
CA PRO A 61 -37.55 20.53 -1.95
C PRO A 61 -36.37 20.34 -1.00
N LYS A 62 -36.32 19.16 -0.35
CA LYS A 62 -35.24 18.81 0.57
C LYS A 62 -33.92 18.58 -0.17
N LYS A 63 -32.82 19.09 0.40
CA LYS A 63 -31.47 18.84 -0.10
C LYS A 63 -31.16 17.34 0.00
N LYS A 64 -30.74 16.75 -1.12
CA LYS A 64 -30.18 15.40 -1.17
C LYS A 64 -28.66 15.49 -1.05
N THR A 65 -28.07 14.60 -0.26
CA THR A 65 -26.62 14.42 -0.13
C THR A 65 -26.28 13.01 -0.57
N TRP A 66 -25.15 12.84 -1.24
CA TRP A 66 -24.67 11.55 -1.71
C TRP A 66 -23.18 11.40 -1.41
N ASP A 67 -22.70 10.16 -1.47
CA ASP A 67 -21.29 9.84 -1.28
C ASP A 67 -20.43 10.33 -2.46
N LYS A 68 -19.13 10.53 -2.20
CA LYS A 68 -18.16 11.08 -3.15
C LYS A 68 -18.07 10.27 -4.44
N VAL A 69 -18.27 8.95 -4.37
CA VAL A 69 -18.20 8.03 -5.53
C VAL A 69 -19.57 7.60 -6.06
N ALA A 70 -20.68 8.05 -5.46
CA ALA A 70 -22.02 7.56 -5.77
C ALA A 70 -22.43 7.82 -7.24
N VAL A 71 -22.07 8.99 -7.77
CA VAL A 71 -22.37 9.33 -9.18
C VAL A 71 -21.58 8.43 -10.13
N LEU A 72 -20.32 8.12 -9.82
CA LEU A 72 -19.50 7.22 -10.64
C LEU A 72 -20.03 5.79 -10.60
N GLN A 73 -20.49 5.30 -9.44
CA GLN A 73 -21.13 3.99 -9.34
C GLN A 73 -22.45 3.93 -10.14
N ALA A 74 -23.26 4.99 -10.07
CA ALA A 74 -24.48 5.10 -10.86
C ALA A 74 -24.17 5.05 -12.36
N LEU A 75 -23.18 5.81 -12.83
CA LEU A 75 -22.75 5.78 -14.23
C LEU A 75 -22.18 4.42 -14.63
N ALA A 76 -21.33 3.81 -13.80
CA ALA A 76 -20.78 2.48 -14.05
C ALA A 76 -21.87 1.40 -14.16
N SER A 77 -22.98 1.55 -13.42
CA SER A 77 -24.12 0.62 -13.51
C SER A 77 -24.93 0.73 -14.80
N THR A 78 -24.80 1.84 -15.54
CA THR A 78 -25.49 2.03 -16.83
C THR A 78 -24.77 1.39 -18.01
N VAL A 79 -23.52 0.95 -17.84
CA VAL A 79 -22.70 0.36 -18.90
C VAL A 79 -22.47 -1.13 -18.65
N ASN A 80 -22.51 -1.92 -19.73
CA ASN A 80 -22.26 -3.36 -19.68
C ASN A 80 -20.83 -3.68 -20.10
N ARG A 81 -20.35 -4.88 -19.73
CA ARG A 81 -19.07 -5.39 -20.20
C ARG A 81 -19.09 -5.60 -21.72
N ASP A 82 -18.06 -5.10 -22.40
CA ASP A 82 -17.84 -5.34 -23.82
C ASP A 82 -17.32 -6.77 -24.04
N PRO A 83 -18.01 -7.61 -24.84
CA PRO A 83 -17.54 -8.96 -25.16
C PRO A 83 -16.40 -8.98 -26.18
N THR A 84 -16.19 -7.91 -26.94
CA THR A 84 -15.18 -7.82 -28.00
C THR A 84 -13.84 -7.26 -27.52
N ALA A 85 -13.85 -6.51 -26.42
CA ALA A 85 -12.65 -5.90 -25.86
C ALA A 85 -11.87 -6.83 -24.93
N ALA A 86 -10.55 -6.68 -24.94
CA ALA A 86 -9.69 -7.23 -23.90
C ALA A 86 -9.96 -6.54 -22.55
N PRO A 87 -9.59 -7.15 -21.41
CA PRO A 87 -9.71 -6.48 -20.11
C PRO A 87 -8.97 -5.14 -20.08
N TYR A 88 -9.60 -4.10 -19.50
CA TYR A 88 -9.08 -2.72 -19.43
C TYR A 88 -7.66 -2.57 -18.84
N VAL A 89 -7.17 -3.57 -18.12
CA VAL A 89 -5.82 -3.56 -17.54
C VAL A 89 -4.73 -3.60 -18.61
N PHE A 90 -5.05 -4.15 -19.79
CA PHE A 90 -4.14 -4.23 -20.93
C PHE A 90 -4.25 -2.98 -21.80
N HIS A 91 -3.17 -2.69 -22.54
CA HIS A 91 -3.18 -1.60 -23.51
C HIS A 91 -4.09 -1.97 -24.69
N ASP A 92 -4.88 -1.01 -25.16
CA ASP A 92 -5.75 -1.17 -26.34
C ASP A 92 -4.95 -0.96 -27.63
N ASP A 93 -3.94 -1.81 -27.80
CA ASP A 93 -3.06 -1.86 -28.98
C ASP A 93 -2.97 -3.32 -29.45
N PRO A 94 -3.22 -3.62 -30.74
CA PRO A 94 -3.21 -4.99 -31.25
C PRO A 94 -1.94 -5.80 -30.96
N TYR A 95 -0.78 -5.14 -30.81
CA TYR A 95 0.48 -5.81 -30.50
C TYR A 95 0.64 -6.12 -29.00
N LEU A 96 0.02 -5.31 -28.13
CA LEU A 96 0.16 -5.42 -26.66
C LEU A 96 -1.00 -6.18 -25.99
N ILE A 97 -2.07 -6.49 -26.73
CA ILE A 97 -3.17 -7.30 -26.24
C ILE A 97 -2.72 -8.77 -26.13
N PRO A 98 -2.87 -9.42 -24.96
CA PRO A 98 -2.44 -10.81 -24.79
C PRO A 98 -3.31 -11.76 -25.62
N THR A 99 -2.68 -12.72 -26.30
CA THR A 99 -3.38 -13.71 -27.12
C THR A 99 -3.73 -14.97 -26.32
N SER A 100 -2.93 -15.29 -25.30
CA SER A 100 -3.09 -16.47 -24.46
C SER A 100 -3.23 -16.13 -22.97
N ALA A 101 -3.79 -17.05 -22.18
CA ALA A 101 -3.88 -16.90 -20.74
C ALA A 101 -2.51 -16.84 -20.05
N LEU A 102 -1.51 -17.53 -20.60
CA LEU A 102 -0.14 -17.52 -20.09
C LEU A 102 0.53 -16.16 -20.35
N GLU A 103 0.37 -15.59 -21.55
CA GLU A 103 0.83 -14.23 -21.87
C GLU A 103 0.12 -13.19 -21.00
N SER A 104 -1.20 -13.29 -20.87
CA SER A 104 -1.99 -12.42 -20.00
C SER A 104 -1.46 -12.41 -18.57
N ARG A 105 -1.20 -13.60 -17.98
CA ARG A 105 -0.57 -13.72 -16.66
C ARG A 105 0.84 -13.11 -16.65
N SER A 106 1.65 -13.41 -17.65
CA SER A 106 3.04 -12.91 -17.74
C SER A 106 3.09 -11.38 -17.80
N PHE A 107 2.26 -10.76 -18.65
CA PHE A 107 2.19 -9.30 -18.81
C PHE A 107 1.75 -8.60 -17.52
N LEU A 108 0.75 -9.16 -16.82
CA LEU A 108 0.33 -8.63 -15.52
C LEU A 108 1.41 -8.77 -14.46
N LEU A 109 2.12 -9.89 -14.42
CA LEU A 109 3.25 -10.09 -13.50
C LEU A 109 4.40 -9.12 -13.81
N ALA A 110 4.70 -8.87 -15.08
CA ALA A 110 5.70 -7.89 -15.51
C ALA A 110 5.31 -6.46 -15.13
N LYS A 111 4.03 -6.08 -15.28
CA LYS A 111 3.53 -4.79 -14.81
C LYS A 111 3.69 -4.65 -13.29
N LYS A 112 3.29 -5.68 -12.54
CA LYS A 112 3.45 -5.69 -11.07
C LYS A 112 4.90 -5.66 -10.62
N SER A 113 5.81 -6.36 -11.32
CA SER A 113 7.24 -6.29 -10.98
C SER A 113 7.82 -4.91 -11.24
N GLY A 114 7.38 -4.22 -12.30
CA GLY A 114 7.71 -2.81 -12.55
C GLY A 114 7.18 -1.88 -11.44
N GLU A 115 5.95 -2.08 -10.97
CA GLU A 115 5.38 -1.35 -9.83
C GLU A 115 6.20 -1.58 -8.54
N THR A 116 6.59 -2.82 -8.25
CA THR A 116 7.46 -3.15 -7.11
C THR A 116 8.85 -2.52 -7.26
N ALA A 117 9.45 -2.55 -8.45
CA ALA A 117 10.74 -1.91 -8.71
C ALA A 117 10.68 -0.38 -8.55
N ALA A 118 9.59 0.26 -8.96
CA ALA A 118 9.39 1.68 -8.72
C ALA A 118 9.27 1.99 -7.22
N LYS A 119 8.51 1.20 -6.46
CA LYS A 119 8.43 1.32 -4.99
C LYS A 119 9.80 1.16 -4.33
N PHE A 120 10.64 0.25 -4.83
CA PHE A 120 12.02 0.08 -4.35
C PHE A 120 12.82 1.36 -4.47
N ILE A 121 12.80 1.99 -5.66
CA ILE A 121 13.55 3.21 -5.94
C ILE A 121 13.05 4.37 -5.08
N ILE A 122 11.72 4.51 -4.94
CA ILE A 122 11.09 5.56 -4.13
C ILE A 122 11.52 5.44 -2.66
N ASN A 123 11.48 4.24 -2.10
CA ASN A 123 11.82 4.00 -0.70
C ASN A 123 13.34 4.01 -0.44
N SER A 124 14.16 3.62 -1.42
CA SER A 124 15.62 3.69 -1.33
C SER A 124 16.14 5.12 -1.40
N TYR A 125 15.45 6.00 -2.15
CA TYR A 125 15.82 7.41 -2.28
C TYR A 125 14.66 8.38 -2.02
N PRO A 126 14.15 8.47 -0.77
CA PRO A 126 12.99 9.31 -0.44
C PRO A 126 13.22 10.80 -0.73
N LYS A 127 14.48 11.24 -0.68
CA LYS A 127 14.91 12.63 -0.87
C LYS A 127 14.44 13.22 -2.20
N TYR A 128 14.33 12.40 -3.24
CA TYR A 128 13.91 12.86 -4.57
C TYR A 128 12.39 13.01 -4.70
N PHE A 129 11.62 12.32 -3.84
CA PHE A 129 10.16 12.25 -3.91
C PHE A 129 9.46 13.00 -2.76
N GLN A 130 10.22 13.70 -1.92
CA GLN A 130 9.69 14.43 -0.76
C GLN A 130 8.94 15.72 -1.12
N LYS A 131 9.15 16.25 -2.34
CA LYS A 131 8.50 17.49 -2.77
C LYS A 131 7.03 17.23 -3.07
N ASP A 132 6.16 17.72 -2.20
CA ASP A 132 4.71 17.73 -2.44
C ASP A 132 4.31 18.89 -3.37
N ILE A 133 3.50 18.56 -4.37
CA ILE A 133 2.96 19.48 -5.37
C ILE A 133 1.43 19.41 -5.39
N ALA A 134 0.83 18.38 -4.81
CA ALA A 134 -0.59 18.11 -4.92
C ALA A 134 -1.40 18.86 -3.87
N GLU A 135 -2.48 19.51 -4.31
CA GLU A 135 -3.51 20.05 -3.44
C GLU A 135 -4.83 19.32 -3.76
N PRO A 136 -5.37 18.49 -2.84
CA PRO A 136 -4.91 18.21 -1.47
C PRO A 136 -3.69 17.28 -1.41
N HIS A 137 -2.96 17.34 -0.29
CA HIS A 137 -1.88 16.40 0.03
C HIS A 137 -2.35 14.94 -0.08
N ILE A 138 -1.56 14.08 -0.71
CA ILE A 138 -1.88 12.67 -0.95
C ILE A 138 -0.84 11.77 -0.24
N PRO A 139 -1.12 11.28 0.98
CA PRO A 139 -0.17 10.48 1.74
C PRO A 139 0.27 9.18 1.04
N CYS A 140 -0.61 8.54 0.26
CA CYS A 140 -0.31 7.28 -0.41
C CYS A 140 0.66 7.39 -1.60
N LEU A 141 1.05 8.62 -1.99
CA LEU A 141 2.07 8.87 -3.01
C LEU A 141 3.41 9.28 -2.41
N MET A 142 3.49 9.41 -1.08
CA MET A 142 4.72 9.77 -0.38
C MET A 142 5.55 8.50 -0.07
N PRO A 143 6.89 8.62 0.02
CA PRO A 143 7.74 7.50 0.41
C PRO A 143 7.39 6.93 1.78
N GLU A 144 7.52 5.61 1.92
CA GLU A 144 7.33 4.91 3.20
C GLU A 144 8.67 4.75 3.92
N TYR A 145 8.70 5.05 5.22
CA TYR A 145 9.91 4.92 6.05
C TYR A 145 9.87 3.62 6.84
N PHE A 146 10.84 2.74 6.59
CA PHE A 146 10.95 1.42 7.25
C PHE A 146 12.09 1.34 8.27
N GLU A 147 12.80 2.44 8.49
CA GLU A 147 13.89 2.53 9.44
C GLU A 147 13.37 3.04 10.79
N PRO A 148 13.75 2.40 11.91
CA PRO A 148 13.38 2.87 13.23
C PRO A 148 13.99 4.26 13.46
N GLN A 149 13.16 5.21 13.84
CA GLN A 149 13.60 6.59 14.10
C GLN A 149 14.14 6.75 15.52
N ILE A 150 13.66 5.92 16.46
CA ILE A 150 14.07 5.99 17.87
C ILE A 150 15.22 5.00 18.11
N GLU A 151 16.42 5.55 18.28
CA GLU A 151 17.62 4.79 18.66
C GLU A 151 17.65 4.44 20.16
N ASP A 152 17.02 5.28 21.00
CA ASP A 152 17.02 5.12 22.46
C ASP A 152 16.34 3.83 22.93
N VAL A 153 16.92 3.18 23.94
CA VAL A 153 16.37 1.98 24.59
C VAL A 153 15.16 2.37 25.44
N SER A 154 13.97 2.31 24.83
CA SER A 154 12.70 2.65 25.48
C SER A 154 11.57 1.74 25.02
N GLU A 155 10.48 1.69 25.79
CA GLU A 155 9.28 0.94 25.40
C GLU A 155 8.67 1.46 24.10
N ALA A 156 8.66 2.78 23.90
CA ALA A 156 8.18 3.39 22.66
C ALA A 156 9.00 2.97 21.43
N ALA A 157 10.32 2.82 21.60
CA ALA A 157 11.22 2.32 20.56
C ALA A 157 10.94 0.86 20.17
N LEU A 158 10.53 0.03 21.15
CA LEU A 158 10.08 -1.34 20.92
C LEU A 158 8.74 -1.36 20.15
N GLU A 159 7.77 -0.54 20.56
CA GLU A 159 6.49 -0.43 19.85
C GLU A 159 6.65 -0.03 18.38
N GLU A 160 7.53 0.93 18.10
CA GLU A 160 7.85 1.35 16.73
C GLU A 160 8.36 0.17 15.88
N ARG A 161 9.32 -0.61 16.41
CA ARG A 161 9.90 -1.77 15.72
C ARG A 161 8.86 -2.87 15.48
N ILE A 162 7.92 -3.06 16.40
CA ILE A 162 6.78 -3.98 16.24
C ILE A 162 5.87 -3.50 15.10
N ARG A 163 5.55 -2.21 15.03
CA ARG A 163 4.73 -1.62 13.95
C ARG A 163 5.41 -1.76 12.58
N LEU A 164 6.73 -1.60 12.53
CA LEU A 164 7.55 -1.81 11.33
C LEU A 164 7.83 -3.30 11.01
N ARG A 165 7.32 -4.22 11.83
CA ARG A 165 7.44 -5.69 11.66
C ARG A 165 8.90 -6.17 11.64
N LYS A 166 9.79 -5.50 12.36
CA LYS A 166 11.21 -5.86 12.45
C LYS A 166 11.42 -6.90 13.55
N VAL A 167 11.30 -8.18 13.20
CA VAL A 167 11.27 -9.29 14.17
C VAL A 167 12.55 -9.36 15.01
N ARG A 168 13.73 -9.48 14.39
CA ARG A 168 15.01 -9.60 15.13
C ARG A 168 15.29 -8.37 15.99
N ALA A 169 15.21 -7.18 15.39
CA ALA A 169 15.44 -5.92 16.11
C ALA A 169 14.45 -5.70 17.28
N SER A 170 13.22 -6.20 17.19
CA SER A 170 12.25 -6.13 18.30
C SER A 170 12.64 -7.06 19.44
N VAL A 171 13.13 -8.27 19.14
CA VAL A 171 13.63 -9.21 20.15
C VAL A 171 14.89 -8.67 20.83
N ASP A 172 15.83 -8.15 20.05
CA ASP A 172 17.07 -7.56 20.59
C ASP A 172 16.79 -6.37 21.50
N MET A 173 15.86 -5.49 21.10
CA MET A 173 15.43 -4.34 21.92
C MET A 173 14.72 -4.80 23.19
N PHE A 174 13.90 -5.85 23.12
CA PHE A 174 13.25 -6.43 24.29
C PHE A 174 14.27 -6.99 25.29
N ASP A 175 15.30 -7.68 24.81
CA ASP A 175 16.37 -8.20 25.68
C ASP A 175 17.19 -7.06 26.32
N GLN A 176 17.44 -5.97 25.59
CA GLN A 176 18.08 -4.77 26.15
C GLN A 176 17.23 -4.12 27.26
N LEU A 177 15.92 -4.02 27.07
CA LEU A 177 15.00 -3.49 28.08
C LEU A 177 14.97 -4.37 29.34
N LEU A 178 15.00 -5.69 29.18
CA LEU A 178 15.10 -6.63 30.30
C LEU A 178 16.44 -6.50 31.04
N GLN A 179 17.56 -6.34 30.33
CA GLN A 179 18.88 -6.12 30.94
C GLN A 179 18.96 -4.79 31.70
N ALA A 180 18.30 -3.74 31.20
CA ALA A 180 18.20 -2.45 31.87
C ALA A 180 17.26 -2.47 33.10
N GLY A 181 16.54 -3.58 33.33
CA GLY A 181 15.57 -3.70 34.42
C GLY A 181 14.32 -2.83 34.25
N THR A 182 14.02 -2.40 33.01
CA THR A 182 12.83 -1.60 32.72
C THR A 182 11.62 -2.50 32.60
N THR A 183 10.52 -2.16 33.29
CA THR A 183 9.27 -2.93 33.23
C THR A 183 8.58 -2.67 31.89
N VAL A 184 8.44 -3.69 31.06
CA VAL A 184 7.69 -3.62 29.78
C VAL A 184 6.22 -3.90 30.04
N SER A 185 5.31 -3.13 29.42
CA SER A 185 3.88 -3.36 29.54
C SER A 185 3.47 -4.73 29.00
N LEU A 186 2.43 -5.29 29.61
CA LEU A 186 1.81 -6.54 29.17
C LEU A 186 1.25 -6.42 27.75
N GLU A 187 0.73 -5.25 27.35
CA GLU A 187 0.19 -5.03 26.01
C GLU A 187 1.28 -5.04 24.92
N THR A 188 2.41 -4.41 25.22
CA THR A 188 3.60 -4.37 24.34
C THR A 188 4.17 -5.77 24.17
N THR A 189 4.29 -6.53 25.27
CA THR A 189 4.78 -7.90 25.23
C THR A 189 3.84 -8.83 24.47
N ASN A 190 2.51 -8.67 24.63
CA ASN A 190 1.54 -9.40 23.83
C ASN A 190 1.61 -9.05 22.33
N SER A 191 1.86 -7.79 22.00
CA SER A 191 2.03 -7.35 20.60
C SER A 191 3.31 -7.91 19.97
N LEU A 192 4.39 -8.02 20.75
CA LEU A 192 5.60 -8.71 20.35
C LEU A 192 5.35 -10.21 20.12
N LEU A 193 4.61 -10.87 21.01
CA LEU A 193 4.21 -12.26 20.82
C LEU A 193 3.35 -12.44 19.58
N ASP A 194 2.41 -11.53 19.29
CA ASP A 194 1.60 -11.57 18.07
C ASP A 194 2.49 -11.55 16.81
N LEU A 195 3.51 -10.69 16.80
CA LEU A 195 4.48 -10.61 15.71
C LEU A 195 5.27 -11.92 15.55
N LEU A 196 5.84 -12.44 16.65
CA LEU A 196 6.66 -13.65 16.65
C LEU A 196 5.86 -14.90 16.26
N CYS A 197 4.67 -15.08 16.84
CA CYS A 197 3.78 -16.20 16.54
C CYS A 197 3.25 -16.13 15.10
N TYR A 198 3.06 -14.93 14.53
CA TYR A 198 2.63 -14.81 13.15
C TYR A 198 3.73 -15.17 12.15
N TYR A 199 4.96 -14.70 12.37
CA TYR A 199 6.08 -14.92 11.46
C TYR A 199 6.92 -16.17 11.78
N GLY A 200 6.68 -16.84 12.92
CA GLY A 200 7.45 -18.01 13.34
C GLY A 200 8.93 -17.69 13.57
N ASP A 201 9.22 -16.54 14.18
CA ASP A 201 10.57 -15.99 14.41
C ASP A 201 11.42 -15.75 13.16
N GLN A 202 10.78 -15.65 12.00
CA GLN A 202 11.43 -15.23 10.76
C GLN A 202 11.12 -13.77 10.49
N GLU A 203 12.02 -13.08 9.79
CA GLU A 203 11.69 -11.74 9.30
C GLU A 203 10.67 -11.85 8.17
N PRO A 204 9.74 -10.89 8.03
CA PRO A 204 8.90 -10.84 6.85
C PRO A 204 9.79 -10.86 5.60
N PRO A 205 9.38 -11.54 4.51
CA PRO A 205 10.08 -11.43 3.25
C PRO A 205 10.16 -9.93 2.92
N ALA A 206 11.37 -9.44 2.72
CA ALA A 206 11.54 -8.06 2.30
C ALA A 206 10.75 -7.89 0.99
N ASP A 207 10.04 -6.78 0.83
CA ASP A 207 9.42 -6.44 -0.46
C ASP A 207 10.46 -6.36 -1.60
N TYR A 208 11.75 -6.34 -1.23
CA TYR A 208 12.92 -6.26 -2.09
C TYR A 208 13.85 -7.46 -1.85
N PRO A 209 13.76 -8.53 -2.66
CA PRO A 209 14.61 -9.70 -2.52
C PRO A 209 16.12 -9.40 -2.67
N PHE A 210 16.48 -8.30 -3.32
CA PHE A 210 17.87 -7.94 -3.60
C PHE A 210 18.73 -7.75 -2.34
N GLN A 211 18.15 -7.23 -1.24
CA GLN A 211 18.86 -7.10 0.04
C GLN A 211 19.14 -8.45 0.71
N GLN A 212 18.38 -9.50 0.37
CA GLN A 212 18.66 -10.86 0.82
C GLN A 212 19.72 -11.51 -0.05
N THR A 213 19.74 -11.24 -1.36
CA THR A 213 20.70 -11.84 -2.30
C THR A 213 22.14 -11.49 -1.95
N GLU A 214 22.46 -10.25 -1.58
CA GLU A 214 23.83 -9.88 -1.18
C GLU A 214 24.29 -10.57 0.12
N HIS A 215 23.35 -10.89 1.02
CA HIS A 215 23.65 -11.56 2.29
C HIS A 215 23.63 -13.10 2.17
N LEU A 216 22.95 -13.63 1.15
CA LEU A 216 22.83 -15.05 0.82
C LEU A 216 23.94 -15.50 -0.13
N GLU A 217 24.35 -14.68 -1.11
CA GLU A 217 25.49 -14.93 -2.01
C GLU A 217 26.79 -15.08 -1.23
N ASN A 218 26.99 -14.29 -0.17
CA ASN A 218 28.12 -14.44 0.76
C ASN A 218 28.07 -15.74 1.61
N LEU A 219 26.92 -16.41 1.69
CA LEU A 219 26.71 -17.64 2.45
C LEU A 219 26.65 -18.89 1.56
N GLU A 220 26.21 -18.72 0.31
CA GLU A 220 26.06 -19.78 -0.70
C GLU A 220 27.39 -20.23 -1.30
N GLU A 221 28.42 -19.36 -1.36
CA GLU A 221 29.79 -19.77 -1.74
C GLU A 221 30.39 -20.86 -0.83
N ALA A 222 29.79 -21.12 0.35
CA ALA A 222 30.22 -22.18 1.27
C ALA A 222 29.35 -23.45 1.24
N ALA A 223 28.24 -23.49 0.48
CA ALA A 223 27.21 -24.52 0.63
C ALA A 223 26.79 -25.22 -0.68
N GLU A 224 27.52 -25.05 -1.77
CA GLU A 224 27.28 -25.72 -3.06
C GLU A 224 27.72 -27.19 -3.09
N GLU A 225 27.41 -27.97 -2.04
CA GLU A 225 27.50 -29.43 -2.10
C GLU A 225 26.36 -30.03 -1.26
N ASN A 226 25.15 -30.08 -1.79
CA ASN A 226 24.22 -31.22 -1.67
C ASN A 226 22.80 -30.87 -2.15
N ASN A 227 22.51 -31.21 -3.40
CA ASN A 227 21.15 -31.43 -3.87
C ASN A 227 20.70 -32.82 -3.44
N GLN A 228 19.59 -32.95 -2.70
CA GLN A 228 18.54 -33.95 -2.93
C GLN A 228 17.44 -33.99 -1.85
N THR A 229 16.22 -34.23 -2.34
CA THR A 229 15.00 -34.70 -1.67
C THR A 229 14.06 -33.68 -1.04
N SER A 230 12.87 -33.60 -1.65
CA SER A 230 11.63 -33.06 -1.10
C SER A 230 11.22 -33.83 0.16
N LYS A 231 11.81 -33.47 1.29
CA LYS A 231 11.25 -33.81 2.61
C LYS A 231 10.01 -32.94 2.81
N MET A 232 8.92 -33.58 3.22
CA MET A 232 7.76 -32.90 3.80
C MET A 232 8.28 -31.88 4.81
N GLU A 233 8.18 -30.61 4.46
CA GLU A 233 8.88 -29.52 5.15
C GLU A 233 8.47 -29.56 6.62
N SER A 234 9.46 -29.70 7.50
CA SER A 234 9.27 -29.46 8.93
C SER A 234 8.58 -28.11 9.06
N GLY A 235 7.42 -28.07 9.71
CA GLY A 235 6.64 -26.84 9.87
C GLY A 235 7.54 -25.70 10.38
N PRO A 236 7.23 -24.43 10.05
CA PRO A 236 8.09 -23.30 10.37
C PRO A 236 8.28 -23.10 11.88
N TRP A 237 7.50 -23.79 12.72
CA TRP A 237 7.68 -23.82 14.16
C TRP A 237 8.86 -24.71 14.56
N LYS A 238 9.99 -24.08 14.90
CA LYS A 238 11.13 -24.77 15.53
C LYS A 238 10.89 -24.88 17.04
N ALA A 239 11.27 -26.00 17.63
CA ALA A 239 11.32 -26.12 19.08
C ALA A 239 12.37 -25.15 19.64
N GLN A 240 12.11 -24.54 20.81
CA GLN A 240 13.00 -23.55 21.45
C GLN A 240 13.13 -22.25 20.64
N ASN A 241 11.99 -21.70 20.26
CA ASN A 241 11.90 -20.45 19.52
C ASN A 241 11.85 -19.24 20.49
N ASN A 242 12.10 -18.04 19.99
CA ASN A 242 12.02 -16.79 20.75
C ASN A 242 10.60 -16.55 21.29
N ALA A 243 9.56 -17.00 20.58
CA ALA A 243 8.18 -16.94 21.10
C ALA A 243 8.00 -17.73 22.41
N GLU A 244 8.47 -18.98 22.47
CA GLU A 244 8.45 -19.83 23.67
C GLU A 244 9.29 -19.22 24.79
N ARG A 245 10.47 -18.68 24.45
CA ARG A 245 11.37 -18.00 25.40
C ARG A 245 10.70 -16.78 26.04
N ILE A 246 10.17 -15.87 25.23
CA ILE A 246 9.53 -14.64 25.72
C ILE A 246 8.28 -14.98 26.51
N PHE A 247 7.48 -15.95 26.06
CA PHE A 247 6.32 -16.42 26.81
C PHE A 247 6.71 -16.97 28.20
N ALA A 248 7.81 -17.72 28.31
CA ALA A 248 8.31 -18.18 29.60
C ALA A 248 8.75 -17.02 30.52
N LEU A 249 9.39 -15.99 29.95
CA LEU A 249 9.88 -14.80 30.67
C LEU A 249 8.76 -13.86 31.16
N MET A 250 7.54 -13.95 30.61
CA MET A 250 6.43 -13.11 31.03
C MET A 250 6.03 -13.37 32.50
N PRO A 251 6.01 -12.34 33.37
CA PRO A 251 5.60 -12.48 34.77
C PRO A 251 4.11 -12.80 34.91
N GLU A 252 3.28 -12.16 34.09
CA GLU A 252 1.84 -12.37 34.04
C GLU A 252 1.41 -12.75 32.62
N LYS A 253 0.50 -13.71 32.50
CA LYS A 253 -0.03 -14.22 31.22
C LYS A 253 -1.53 -14.06 31.21
N ASN A 254 -2.07 -13.44 30.17
CA ASN A 254 -3.51 -13.25 30.01
C ASN A 254 -4.06 -14.17 28.91
N ALA A 255 -5.39 -14.18 28.74
CA ALA A 255 -6.04 -14.97 27.70
C ALA A 255 -5.48 -14.69 26.30
N ARG A 256 -5.11 -13.44 25.99
CA ARG A 256 -4.50 -13.07 24.69
C ARG A 256 -3.16 -13.77 24.50
N SER A 257 -2.30 -13.80 25.52
CA SER A 257 -0.99 -14.48 25.48
C SER A 257 -1.13 -15.96 25.09
N TYR A 258 -2.04 -16.69 25.76
CA TYR A 258 -2.29 -18.10 25.47
C TYR A 258 -2.93 -18.30 24.09
N CYS A 259 -3.94 -17.50 23.74
CA CYS A 259 -4.61 -17.60 22.44
C CYS A 259 -3.65 -17.35 21.27
N THR A 260 -2.77 -16.34 21.37
CA THR A 260 -1.78 -16.04 20.35
C THR A 260 -0.77 -17.17 20.18
N MET A 261 -0.30 -17.75 21.29
CA MET A 261 0.64 -18.87 21.24
C MET A 261 0.02 -20.10 20.55
N ILE A 262 -1.21 -20.46 20.93
CA ILE A 262 -1.93 -21.58 20.30
C ILE A 262 -2.13 -21.33 18.80
N ARG A 263 -2.52 -20.10 18.41
CA ARG A 263 -2.70 -19.73 17.00
C ARG A 263 -1.40 -19.82 16.20
N GLY A 264 -0.29 -19.36 16.77
CA GLY A 264 1.04 -19.46 16.17
C GLY A 264 1.47 -20.92 15.95
N MET A 265 1.31 -21.76 16.98
CA MET A 265 1.63 -23.18 16.90
C MET A 265 0.78 -23.93 15.88
N VAL A 266 -0.52 -23.63 15.79
CA VAL A 266 -1.41 -24.20 14.78
C VAL A 266 -0.99 -23.77 13.37
N LYS A 267 -0.70 -22.48 13.16
CA LYS A 267 -0.22 -21.96 11.86
C LYS A 267 1.10 -22.59 11.46
N GLY A 268 2.00 -22.78 12.42
CA GLY A 268 3.31 -23.39 12.21
C GLY A 268 3.31 -24.92 12.11
N LEU A 269 2.12 -25.55 12.04
CA LEU A 269 1.92 -27.01 11.97
C LEU A 269 2.52 -27.79 13.16
N CYS A 270 2.66 -27.16 14.33
CA CYS A 270 3.06 -27.83 15.56
C CYS A 270 1.83 -28.35 16.32
N VAL A 271 1.22 -29.43 15.84
CA VAL A 271 -0.03 -29.94 16.44
C VAL A 271 0.21 -30.66 17.78
N THR A 272 1.38 -31.24 18.00
CA THR A 272 1.69 -32.06 19.20
C THR A 272 1.82 -31.25 20.49
N LEU A 273 2.31 -30.00 20.43
CA LEU A 273 2.47 -29.13 21.61
C LEU A 273 1.17 -28.37 21.98
N THR A 274 0.27 -28.13 21.01
CA THR A 274 -1.01 -27.44 21.28
C THR A 274 -1.91 -28.19 22.26
N GLY A 275 -1.85 -29.52 22.24
CA GLY A 275 -2.56 -30.38 23.21
C GLY A 275 -2.07 -30.17 24.64
N TRP A 276 -0.76 -29.97 24.84
CA TRP A 276 -0.17 -29.75 26.16
C TRP A 276 -0.53 -28.37 26.75
N MET A 277 -0.54 -27.31 25.94
CA MET A 277 -0.89 -25.96 26.42
C MET A 277 -2.40 -25.79 26.70
N SER A 278 -3.28 -26.45 25.92
CA SER A 278 -4.73 -26.43 26.23
C SER A 278 -5.04 -27.05 27.59
N ILE A 279 -4.29 -28.08 27.99
CA ILE A 279 -4.47 -28.74 29.30
C ILE A 279 -4.02 -27.81 30.44
N GLN A 280 -2.98 -27.00 30.22
CA GLN A 280 -2.47 -26.04 31.23
C GLN A 280 -3.40 -24.82 31.39
N GLY A 281 -3.98 -24.30 30.30
CA GLY A 281 -4.88 -23.14 30.33
C GLY A 281 -6.28 -23.41 30.90
N LEU A 282 -6.67 -24.67 31.06
CA LEU A 282 -7.93 -25.07 31.71
C LEU A 282 -7.82 -25.15 33.24
N ASN A 283 -6.61 -25.09 33.80
CA ASN A 283 -6.34 -25.23 35.23
C ASN A 283 -5.97 -23.91 35.94
N SER A 284 -6.12 -22.76 35.27
CA SER A 284 -5.90 -21.41 35.83
C SER A 284 -7.19 -20.61 35.90
#